data_AF-Q4MYM3-F1
#
_entry.id   AF-Q4MYM3-F1
#
_cell.length_a   1.000
_cell.length_b   1.000
_cell.length_c   1.000
_cell.angle_alpha   90.00
_cell.angle_beta   90.00
_cell.angle_gamma   90.00
#
_symmetry.space_group_name_H-M   'P 1'
#
loop_
_entity.id
_entity.type
_entity.pdbx_description
1 polymer ?
#
loop_
_entity_poly.entity_id
_entity_poly.type
_entity_poly.pdbx_seq_one_letter_code
_entity_poly.pdbx_strand_id
1 'polypeptide(L)'
;MKDVEKKYENVISGGLKLKGKIISKSNKKIIKPIKTEDSKEFLTIPNEPQELTSKSDLQGNKLDVLNQRIEKVKSDVSLTSSEKAFKIAQIKRTYKRIEQSLKESHREKIEKFNNKLSKLSEHFDIPKVGPG
;
A
#
# COMPACT_ATOMS: atom_id res chain seq x y z
N MET A 1 3.58 34.62 27.61
CA MET A 1 4.92 34.09 27.31
C MET A 1 5.12 32.63 27.74
N LYS A 2 4.32 32.07 28.65
CA LYS A 2 4.47 30.68 29.14
C LYS A 2 3.88 29.58 28.23
N ASP A 3 3.06 29.95 27.23
CA ASP A 3 2.36 28.97 26.38
C ASP A 3 3.18 28.46 25.19
N VAL A 4 4.32 29.09 24.89
CA VAL A 4 5.23 28.67 23.80
C VAL A 4 6.07 27.47 24.24
N GLU A 5 6.41 27.36 25.52
CA GLU A 5 7.28 26.31 26.06
C GLU A 5 6.63 24.91 26.02
N LYS A 6 5.32 24.80 26.28
CA LYS A 6 4.58 23.53 26.21
C LYS A 6 4.52 22.92 24.81
N LYS A 7 4.70 23.72 23.76
CA LYS A 7 4.60 23.24 22.37
C LYS A 7 5.76 22.32 21.97
N TYR A 8 6.89 22.40 22.69
CA TYR A 8 8.12 21.68 22.34
C TYR A 8 8.53 20.62 23.37
N GLU A 9 7.73 20.35 24.40
CA GLU A 9 8.04 19.32 25.41
C GLU A 9 8.26 17.92 24.81
N ASN A 10 7.54 17.58 23.74
CA ASN A 10 7.61 16.25 23.13
C ASN A 10 8.60 16.17 21.95
N VAL A 11 9.32 17.26 21.65
CA VAL A 11 10.28 17.30 20.56
C VAL A 11 11.62 16.76 21.07
N ILE A 12 11.96 15.55 20.63
CA ILE A 12 13.24 14.92 20.94
C ILE A 12 14.35 15.70 20.22
N SER A 13 15.10 16.52 20.96
CA SER A 13 16.25 17.23 20.44
C SER A 13 17.51 16.36 20.54
N GLY A 14 18.15 16.11 19.39
CA GLY A 14 19.36 15.29 19.30
C GLY A 14 19.37 14.38 18.06
N GLY A 15 20.55 13.86 17.72
CA GLY A 15 20.70 12.90 16.62
C GLY A 15 20.02 11.57 16.92
N LEU A 16 19.18 11.09 16.00
CA LEU A 16 18.44 9.83 16.11
C LEU A 16 19.40 8.63 16.27
N LYS A 17 19.47 8.06 17.48
CA LYS A 17 20.19 6.81 17.75
C LYS A 17 19.22 5.64 17.67
N LEU A 18 19.28 4.89 16.56
CA LEU A 18 18.48 3.68 16.40
C LEU A 18 19.10 2.54 17.23
N LYS A 19 18.35 2.03 18.21
CA LYS A 19 18.74 0.83 18.96
C LYS A 19 18.41 -0.39 18.10
N GLY A 20 19.37 -0.81 17.29
CA GLY A 20 19.26 -1.90 16.34
C GLY A 20 20.49 -1.92 15.43
N LYS A 21 20.81 -3.08 14.84
CA LYS A 21 21.97 -3.25 13.95
C LYS A 21 21.89 -2.20 12.84
N ILE A 22 22.83 -1.25 12.86
CA ILE A 22 22.96 -0.15 11.90
C ILE A 22 22.93 -0.79 10.51
N ILE A 23 22.09 -0.26 9.61
CA ILE A 23 22.17 -0.57 8.17
C ILE A 23 23.59 -0.21 7.77
N SER A 24 24.44 -1.23 7.65
CA SER A 24 25.84 -1.07 7.31
C SER A 24 25.88 -0.30 6.00
N LYS A 25 26.49 0.89 6.00
CA LYS A 25 26.90 1.55 4.76
C LYS A 25 27.75 0.54 4.01
N SER A 26 27.20 -0.06 2.97
CA SER A 26 27.87 -1.10 2.21
C SER A 26 28.98 -0.46 1.39
N ASN A 27 30.21 -0.55 1.88
CA ASN A 27 31.38 -0.37 1.03
C ASN A 27 31.34 -1.50 0.00
N LYS A 28 31.20 -1.12 -1.27
CA LYS A 28 31.14 -2.00 -2.44
C LYS A 28 32.28 -3.02 -2.42
N LYS A 29 31.96 -4.28 -2.16
CA LYS A 29 32.76 -5.44 -2.59
C LYS A 29 31.80 -6.41 -3.27
N ILE A 30 32.17 -6.83 -4.49
CA ILE A 30 31.40 -7.75 -5.32
C ILE A 30 31.36 -9.11 -4.63
N ILE A 31 30.15 -9.58 -4.27
CA ILE A 31 29.93 -10.90 -3.67
C ILE A 31 29.35 -11.81 -4.76
N LYS A 32 29.97 -12.98 -4.96
CA LYS A 32 29.53 -14.03 -5.90
C LYS A 32 28.13 -14.58 -5.50
N PRO A 33 27.31 -15.08 -6.44
CA PRO A 33 25.93 -15.46 -6.16
C PRO A 33 25.86 -16.67 -5.22
N ILE A 34 25.25 -16.47 -4.06
CA ILE A 34 24.84 -17.52 -3.14
C ILE A 34 23.50 -18.08 -3.63
N LYS A 35 23.43 -19.40 -3.83
CA LYS A 35 22.18 -20.13 -4.01
C LYS A 35 21.50 -20.17 -2.64
N THR A 36 20.34 -19.51 -2.48
CA THR A 36 19.50 -19.66 -1.28
C THR A 36 18.19 -20.31 -1.66
N GLU A 37 18.00 -21.49 -1.10
CA GLU A 37 16.75 -22.23 -0.97
C GLU A 37 15.68 -21.35 -0.30
N ASP A 38 14.50 -21.32 -0.89
CA ASP A 38 13.17 -21.23 -0.27
C ASP A 38 13.01 -20.44 1.04
N SER A 39 13.41 -19.17 1.07
CA SER A 39 12.87 -18.21 2.04
C SER A 39 11.64 -17.53 1.44
N LYS A 40 10.48 -18.18 1.55
CA LYS A 40 9.17 -17.56 1.33
C LYS A 40 8.89 -16.57 2.46
N GLU A 41 9.60 -15.45 2.48
CA GLU A 41 9.21 -14.26 3.26
C GLU A 41 8.03 -13.60 2.56
N PHE A 42 6.85 -14.20 2.72
CA PHE A 42 5.63 -13.46 2.45
C PHE A 42 5.58 -12.30 3.45
N LEU A 43 5.56 -11.07 2.94
CA LEU A 43 5.17 -9.90 3.70
C LEU A 43 3.76 -10.16 4.24
N THR A 44 3.67 -10.56 5.51
CA THR A 44 2.40 -10.70 6.21
C THR A 44 1.80 -9.31 6.32
N ILE A 45 0.96 -8.94 5.36
CA ILE A 45 0.05 -7.81 5.51
C ILE A 45 -0.78 -8.14 6.75
N PRO A 46 -0.80 -7.31 7.79
CA PRO A 46 -1.69 -7.50 8.92
C PRO A 46 -3.13 -7.39 8.39
N ASN A 47 -3.70 -8.52 8.01
CA ASN A 47 -5.14 -8.67 7.96
C ASN A 47 -5.56 -8.70 9.42
N GLU A 48 -5.79 -7.52 10.01
CA GLU A 48 -6.77 -7.45 11.08
C GLU A 48 -8.10 -7.89 10.45
N PRO A 49 -8.70 -9.01 10.88
CA PRO A 49 -10.09 -9.26 10.59
C PRO A 49 -10.86 -8.18 11.35
N GLN A 50 -11.24 -7.10 10.66
CA GLN A 50 -12.38 -6.33 11.12
C GLN A 50 -13.57 -7.28 11.01
N GLU A 51 -13.99 -7.82 12.15
CA GLU A 51 -15.22 -8.58 12.29
C GLU A 51 -16.35 -7.77 11.65
N LEU A 52 -16.78 -8.19 10.47
CA LEU A 52 -18.01 -7.73 9.83
C LEU A 52 -19.18 -8.44 10.52
N THR A 53 -19.37 -8.16 11.80
CA THR A 53 -20.61 -8.46 12.52
C THR A 53 -21.61 -7.37 12.19
N SER A 54 -22.22 -7.45 11.01
CA SER A 54 -23.53 -6.85 10.70
C SER A 54 -23.99 -7.40 9.35
N LYS A 55 -24.59 -8.59 9.39
CA LYS A 55 -25.62 -8.94 8.40
C LYS A 55 -26.85 -8.11 8.74
N SER A 56 -26.81 -6.82 8.41
CA SER A 56 -28.00 -5.99 8.33
C SER A 56 -28.22 -5.68 6.87
N ASP A 57 -29.47 -5.87 6.43
CA ASP A 57 -29.96 -5.54 5.10
C ASP A 57 -29.76 -4.05 4.82
N LEU A 58 -28.57 -3.68 4.33
CA LEU A 58 -28.23 -2.30 4.01
C LEU A 58 -28.52 -2.06 2.53
N GLN A 59 -29.79 -1.81 2.22
CA GLN A 59 -30.19 -0.98 1.07
C GLN A 59 -29.80 0.49 1.31
N GLY A 60 -28.55 0.75 1.73
CA GLY A 60 -28.01 2.10 1.82
C GLY A 60 -27.43 2.50 0.48
N ASN A 61 -27.71 3.71 0.01
CA ASN A 61 -27.05 4.20 -1.20
C ASN A 61 -25.53 4.18 -1.00
N LYS A 62 -24.82 3.63 -1.98
CA LYS A 62 -23.34 3.50 -2.01
C LYS A 62 -22.63 4.81 -1.65
N LEU A 63 -23.22 5.94 -2.05
CA LEU A 63 -22.77 7.31 -1.78
C LEU A 63 -22.84 7.68 -0.29
N ASP A 64 -23.89 7.24 0.40
CA ASP A 64 -24.16 7.58 1.80
C ASP A 64 -23.13 6.92 2.72
N VAL A 65 -22.80 5.66 2.45
CA VAL A 65 -21.77 4.91 3.19
C VAL A 65 -20.39 5.57 3.04
N LEU A 66 -20.05 6.02 1.83
CA LEU A 66 -18.78 6.70 1.56
C LEU A 66 -18.70 8.05 2.29
N ASN A 67 -19.78 8.84 2.23
CA ASN A 67 -19.86 10.13 2.92
C ASN A 67 -19.75 9.97 4.44
N GLN A 68 -20.46 9.00 5.02
CA GLN A 68 -20.39 8.70 6.45
C GLN A 68 -18.95 8.34 6.89
N ARG A 69 -18.22 7.56 6.09
CA ARG A 69 -16.83 7.19 6.40
C ARG A 69 -15.89 8.40 6.31
N ILE A 70 -16.12 9.31 5.37
CA ILE A 70 -15.34 10.55 5.23
C ILE A 70 -15.59 11.49 6.42
N GLU A 71 -16.85 11.65 6.83
CA GLU A 71 -17.20 12.51 7.97
C GLU A 71 -16.58 12.00 9.28
N LYS A 72 -16.59 10.68 9.52
CA LYS A 72 -15.87 10.08 10.67
C LYS A 72 -14.40 10.47 10.73
N VAL A 73 -13.70 10.48 9.58
CA VAL A 73 -12.28 10.87 9.52
C VAL A 73 -12.10 12.38 9.75
N LYS A 74 -13.03 13.21 9.28
CA LYS A 74 -12.96 14.66 9.50
C LYS A 74 -13.18 15.02 10.97
N SER A 75 -14.15 14.37 11.62
CA SER A 75 -14.48 14.60 13.03
C SER A 75 -13.42 14.09 14.01
N ASP A 76 -12.51 13.22 13.55
CA ASP A 76 -11.48 12.62 14.39
C ASP A 76 -10.49 13.68 14.90
N VAL A 77 -10.48 13.97 16.20
CA VAL A 77 -9.63 15.03 16.79
C VAL A 77 -8.17 14.58 16.92
N SER A 78 -7.93 13.27 16.97
CA SER A 78 -6.60 12.66 17.10
C SER A 78 -5.71 12.81 15.86
N LEU A 79 -6.31 13.07 14.69
CA LEU A 79 -5.60 13.10 13.41
C LEU A 79 -5.16 14.51 13.04
N THR A 80 -3.95 14.59 12.50
CA THR A 80 -3.44 15.82 11.87
C THR A 80 -4.18 16.13 10.57
N SER A 81 -4.12 17.38 10.11
CA SER A 81 -4.72 17.80 8.83
C SER A 81 -4.25 16.95 7.65
N SER A 82 -2.95 16.63 7.61
CA SER A 82 -2.34 15.80 6.57
C SER A 82 -2.83 14.35 6.62
N GLU A 83 -2.95 13.76 7.81
CA GLU A 83 -3.47 12.39 7.96
C GLU A 83 -4.94 12.29 7.58
N LYS A 84 -5.75 13.30 7.94
CA LYS A 84 -7.15 13.38 7.51
C LYS A 84 -7.25 13.40 5.99
N ALA A 85 -6.49 14.28 5.33
CA ALA A 85 -6.48 14.38 3.88
C ALA A 85 -6.05 13.06 3.21
N PHE A 86 -5.01 12.40 3.74
CA PHE A 86 -4.55 11.11 3.25
C PHE A 86 -5.61 10.02 3.38
N LYS A 87 -6.21 9.86 4.56
CA LYS A 87 -7.26 8.85 4.81
C LYS A 87 -8.47 9.07 3.92
N ILE A 88 -8.91 10.31 3.73
CA ILE A 88 -10.02 10.65 2.82
C ILE A 88 -9.67 10.27 1.38
N ALA A 89 -8.46 10.60 0.91
CA ALA A 89 -8.00 10.22 -0.42
C ALA A 89 -7.92 8.69 -0.60
N GLN A 90 -7.46 7.97 0.44
CA GLN A 90 -7.43 6.51 0.46
C GLN A 90 -8.83 5.92 0.34
N ILE A 91 -9.81 6.40 1.12
CA ILE A 91 -11.21 5.96 1.05
C ILE A 91 -11.79 6.15 -0.36
N LYS A 92 -11.57 7.32 -0.97
CA LYS A 92 -12.03 7.59 -2.35
C LYS A 92 -11.41 6.63 -3.36
N ARG A 93 -10.10 6.39 -3.25
CA ARG A 93 -9.37 5.48 -4.16
C ARG A 93 -9.80 4.03 -3.99
N THR A 94 -9.95 3.54 -2.76
CA THR A 94 -10.37 2.16 -2.50
C THR A 94 -11.76 1.90 -3.06
N TYR A 95 -12.69 2.83 -2.86
CA TYR A 95 -14.04 2.72 -3.40
C TYR A 95 -14.06 2.68 -4.94
N LYS A 96 -13.28 3.54 -5.60
CA LYS A 96 -13.11 3.50 -7.06
C LYS A 96 -12.51 2.17 -7.54
N ARG A 97 -11.53 1.62 -6.81
CA ARG A 97 -10.93 0.31 -7.11
C ARG A 97 -11.94 -0.83 -6.95
N ILE A 98 -12.75 -0.80 -5.90
CA ILE A 98 -13.81 -1.79 -5.66
C ILE A 98 -14.81 -1.74 -6.80
N GLU A 99 -15.29 -0.55 -7.15
CA GLU A 99 -16.22 -0.35 -8.27
C GLU A 99 -15.67 -0.88 -9.59
N GLN A 100 -14.40 -0.60 -9.90
CA GLN A 100 -13.78 -1.14 -11.10
C GLN A 100 -13.60 -2.66 -11.03
N SER A 101 -13.28 -3.19 -9.85
CA SER A 101 -13.07 -4.63 -9.64
C SER A 101 -14.36 -5.44 -9.71
N LEU A 102 -15.51 -4.82 -9.40
CA LEU A 102 -16.85 -5.42 -9.49
C LEU A 102 -17.36 -5.53 -10.94
N LYS A 103 -16.83 -4.71 -11.87
CA LYS A 103 -17.22 -4.76 -13.28
C LYS A 103 -16.75 -6.02 -14.00
N GLU A 104 -15.73 -6.69 -13.47
CA GLU A 104 -15.10 -7.83 -14.11
C GLU A 104 -15.25 -9.10 -13.26
N SER A 105 -15.72 -10.17 -13.88
CA SER A 105 -15.75 -11.48 -13.24
C SER A 105 -14.32 -12.04 -13.06
N HIS A 106 -14.13 -12.95 -12.12
CA HIS A 106 -12.83 -13.62 -11.94
C HIS A 106 -12.36 -14.33 -13.22
N ARG A 107 -13.29 -14.97 -13.93
CA ARG A 107 -13.00 -15.61 -15.22
C ARG A 107 -12.49 -14.61 -16.25
N GLU A 108 -13.12 -13.45 -16.37
CA GLU A 108 -12.70 -12.40 -17.29
C GLU A 108 -11.32 -11.83 -16.92
N LYS A 109 -11.00 -11.74 -15.63
CA LYS A 109 -9.67 -11.33 -15.16
C LYS A 109 -8.61 -12.34 -15.57
N ILE A 110 -8.88 -13.65 -15.41
CA ILE A 110 -7.99 -14.72 -15.87
C ILE A 110 -7.84 -14.66 -17.38
N GLU A 111 -8.93 -14.51 -18.12
CA GLU A 111 -8.90 -14.43 -19.57
C GLU A 111 -8.09 -13.23 -20.07
N LYS A 112 -8.30 -12.03 -19.49
CA LYS A 112 -7.50 -10.83 -19.78
C LYS A 112 -6.02 -11.04 -19.45
N PHE A 113 -5.72 -11.72 -18.35
CA PHE A 113 -4.36 -12.03 -17.96
C PHE A 113 -3.69 -12.99 -18.96
N ASN A 114 -4.37 -14.09 -19.33
CA ASN A 114 -3.86 -15.05 -20.30
C ASN A 114 -3.69 -14.41 -21.68
N ASN A 115 -4.66 -13.60 -22.12
CA ASN A 115 -4.58 -12.83 -23.36
C ASN A 115 -3.46 -11.78 -23.33
N LYS A 116 -3.09 -11.27 -22.16
CA LYS A 116 -1.93 -10.39 -22.01
C LYS A 116 -0.64 -11.21 -22.14
N LEU A 117 -0.54 -12.35 -21.46
CA LEU A 117 0.63 -13.22 -21.53
C LEU A 117 0.90 -13.72 -22.94
N SER A 118 -0.13 -14.11 -23.69
CA SER A 118 0.02 -14.55 -25.08
C SER A 118 0.49 -13.44 -26.03
N LYS A 119 0.30 -12.17 -25.65
CA LYS A 119 0.76 -11.00 -26.43
C LYS A 119 2.14 -10.48 -26.00
N LEU A 120 2.63 -10.89 -24.83
CA LEU A 120 3.96 -10.50 -24.39
C LEU A 120 5.01 -11.22 -25.25
N SER A 121 6.09 -10.51 -25.58
CA SER A 121 7.19 -11.13 -26.31
C SER A 121 7.91 -12.13 -25.41
N GLU A 122 8.28 -13.27 -25.98
CA GLU A 122 9.12 -14.27 -25.30
C GLU A 122 10.54 -13.72 -25.08
N HIS A 123 11.03 -12.96 -26.06
CA HIS A 123 12.34 -12.34 -26.04
C HIS A 123 12.21 -10.82 -25.91
N PHE A 124 13.00 -10.24 -25.00
CA PHE A 124 13.08 -8.79 -24.76
C PHE A 124 14.31 -8.16 -25.40
N ASP A 125 15.07 -8.93 -26.17
CA ASP A 125 16.27 -8.46 -26.87
C ASP A 125 16.17 -8.85 -28.35
N ILE A 126 16.82 -8.04 -29.19
CA ILE A 126 16.86 -8.27 -30.63
C ILE A 126 17.88 -9.39 -30.87
N PRO A 127 17.52 -10.43 -31.63
CA PRO A 127 18.49 -11.46 -31.98
C PRO A 127 19.70 -10.82 -32.65
N LYS A 128 20.90 -11.31 -32.31
CA LYS A 128 22.15 -10.74 -32.84
C LYS A 128 22.16 -10.89 -34.37
N VAL A 129 21.94 -9.78 -35.07
CA VAL A 129 22.05 -9.71 -36.53
C VAL A 129 23.52 -9.48 -36.89
N GLY A 130 24.16 -10.53 -37.43
CA GLY A 130 25.49 -10.42 -38.03
C GLY A 130 25.39 -9.87 -39.45
N PRO A 131 26.25 -8.91 -39.85
CA PRO A 131 26.27 -8.39 -41.22
C PRO A 131 27.06 -9.33 -42.15
N GLY A 132 26.55 -10.53 -42.42
CA GLY A 132 27.34 -11.54 -43.13
C GLY A 132 28.52 -12.09 -42.34
#